data_AF-A0A553PET2-F1
#
_entry.id   AF-A0A553PET2-F1
#
_cell.length_a   1.000
_cell.length_b   1.000
_cell.length_c   1.000
_cell.angle_alpha   90.00
_cell.angle_beta   90.00
_cell.angle_gamma   90.00
#
_symmetry.space_group_name_H-M   'P 1'
#
loop_
_entity.id
_entity.type
_entity.pdbx_description
1 polymer ?
#
loop_
_entity_poly.entity_id
_entity_poly.type
_entity_poly.pdbx_seq_one_letter_code
_entity_poly.pdbx_strand_id
1 'polypeptide(L)'
;MAQPQPPVIPQQAPPPPPELRAKMINLALSEAVAAAGAARIVAEIAANPQQEQRQERAVQAAECARVSAAAARGAANAVPTIETTAAADNAEQSKQTAQILVALIQS
;
A
#
# COMPACT_ATOMS: atom_id res chain seq x y z
N MET A 1 8.32 -33.14 45.32
CA MET A 1 7.51 -31.92 45.17
C MET A 1 8.09 -31.12 44.02
N ALA A 2 7.44 -31.09 42.85
CA ALA A 2 7.91 -30.33 41.70
C ALA A 2 7.53 -28.85 41.90
N GLN A 3 8.52 -27.95 41.84
CA GLN A 3 8.25 -26.51 41.86
C GLN A 3 7.58 -26.10 40.54
N PRO A 4 6.52 -25.28 40.57
CA PRO A 4 5.91 -24.76 39.34
C PRO A 4 6.89 -23.81 38.65
N GLN A 5 7.17 -24.04 37.37
CA GLN A 5 7.96 -23.12 36.58
C GLN A 5 7.20 -21.79 36.43
N PRO A 6 7.88 -20.63 36.58
CA PRO A 6 7.26 -19.34 36.34
C PRO A 6 6.83 -19.22 34.87
N PRO A 7 5.74 -18.49 34.57
CA PRO A 7 5.26 -18.34 33.21
C PRO A 7 6.33 -17.67 32.34
N VAL A 8 6.68 -18.31 31.22
CA VAL A 8 7.53 -17.70 30.18
C VAL A 8 6.70 -16.60 29.52
N ILE A 9 6.94 -15.35 29.93
CA ILE A 9 6.40 -14.19 29.22
C ILE A 9 7.09 -14.15 27.85
N PRO A 10 6.36 -14.17 26.72
CA PRO A 10 6.97 -13.97 25.42
C PRO A 10 7.71 -12.63 25.45
N GLN A 11 9.04 -12.66 25.32
CA GLN A 11 9.82 -11.43 25.22
C GLN A 11 9.35 -10.70 23.97
N GLN A 12 8.71 -9.54 24.16
CA GLN A 12 8.37 -8.65 23.06
C GLN A 12 9.66 -8.27 22.35
N ALA A 13 9.66 -8.37 21.01
CA ALA A 13 10.78 -7.91 20.21
C ALA A 13 11.11 -6.45 20.58
N PRO A 14 12.39 -6.07 20.64
CA PRO A 14 12.76 -4.70 20.95
C PRO A 14 12.08 -3.75 19.95
N PRO A 15 11.64 -2.56 20.41
CA PRO A 15 11.00 -1.61 19.52
C PRO A 15 11.95 -1.25 18.35
N PRO A 16 11.40 -1.02 17.15
CA PRO A 16 12.23 -0.71 15.99
C PRO A 16 13.03 0.58 16.22
N PRO A 17 14.26 0.68 15.69
CA PRO A 17 15.06 1.89 15.80
C PRO A 17 14.29 3.13 15.30
N PRO A 18 14.42 4.30 15.94
CA PRO A 18 13.70 5.52 15.55
C PRO A 18 13.92 5.92 14.09
N GLU A 19 15.14 5.75 13.57
CA GLU A 19 15.47 6.04 12.17
C GLU A 19 14.76 5.10 11.20
N LEU A 20 14.68 3.80 11.53
CA LEU A 20 13.94 2.83 10.74
C LEU A 20 12.45 3.17 10.73
N ARG A 21 11.91 3.54 11.88
CA ARG A 21 10.51 3.98 12.00
C ARG A 21 10.22 5.17 11.08
N ALA A 22 11.04 6.21 11.14
CA ALA A 22 10.87 7.39 10.29
C ALA A 22 10.96 7.04 8.79
N LYS A 23 11.91 6.20 8.39
CA LYS A 23 12.05 5.76 7.00
C LYS A 23 10.84 4.98 6.50
N MET A 24 10.31 4.05 7.30
CA MET A 24 9.14 3.26 6.91
C MET A 24 7.86 4.10 6.86
N ILE A 25 7.69 5.07 7.75
CA ILE A 25 6.59 6.03 7.68
C ILE A 25 6.66 6.83 6.38
N ASN A 26 7.81 7.40 6.06
CA ASN A 26 8.00 8.17 4.83
C ASN A 26 7.79 7.33 3.57
N LEU A 27 8.31 6.09 3.56
CA LEU A 27 8.07 5.15 2.47
C LEU A 27 6.58 4.86 2.31
N ALA A 28 5.89 4.44 3.37
CA ALA A 28 4.47 4.11 3.30
C ALA A 28 3.62 5.30 2.81
N LEU A 29 3.90 6.51 3.29
CA LEU A 29 3.21 7.72 2.84
C LEU A 29 3.49 8.05 1.37
N SER A 30 4.76 7.97 0.94
CA SER A 30 5.16 8.20 -0.45
C SER A 30 4.46 7.22 -1.40
N GLU A 31 4.46 5.93 -1.04
CA GLU A 31 3.82 4.88 -1.84
C GLU A 31 2.28 5.01 -1.84
N ALA A 32 1.68 5.47 -0.74
CA ALA A 32 0.25 5.79 -0.73
C ALA A 32 -0.11 6.93 -1.68
N VAL A 33 0.72 7.98 -1.73
CA VAL A 33 0.56 9.08 -2.70
C VAL A 33 0.76 8.59 -4.13
N ALA A 34 1.76 7.74 -4.38
CA ALA A 34 2.00 7.15 -5.69
C ALA A 34 0.80 6.29 -6.15
N ALA A 35 0.26 5.45 -5.26
CA ALA A 35 -0.93 4.65 -5.54
C ALA A 35 -2.15 5.53 -5.87
N ALA A 36 -2.38 6.59 -5.11
CA ALA A 36 -3.46 7.54 -5.36
C ALA A 36 -3.28 8.28 -6.70
N GLY A 37 -2.06 8.72 -7.01
CA GLY A 37 -1.73 9.35 -8.29
C GLY A 37 -1.97 8.41 -9.48
N ALA A 38 -1.57 7.14 -9.35
CA ALA A 38 -1.81 6.11 -10.34
C ALA A 38 -3.31 5.85 -10.54
N ALA A 39 -4.09 5.73 -9.47
CA ALA A 39 -5.54 5.58 -9.54
C ALA A 39 -6.22 6.78 -10.24
N ARG A 40 -5.74 7.99 -9.95
CA ARG A 40 -6.20 9.21 -10.63
C ARG A 40 -5.91 9.18 -12.14
N ILE A 41 -4.73 8.72 -12.56
CA ILE A 41 -4.40 8.56 -13.99
C ILE A 41 -5.39 7.59 -14.65
N VAL A 42 -5.71 6.47 -14.01
CA VAL A 42 -6.73 5.54 -14.54
C VAL A 42 -8.09 6.23 -14.66
N ALA A 43 -8.49 7.04 -13.67
CA ALA A 43 -9.74 7.80 -13.73
C ALA A 43 -9.76 8.82 -14.89
N GLU A 44 -8.65 9.50 -15.14
CA GLU A 44 -8.51 10.43 -16.27
C GLU A 44 -8.60 9.69 -17.62
N ILE A 45 -7.98 8.52 -17.72
CA ILE A 45 -8.09 7.63 -18.89
C ILE A 45 -9.52 7.11 -19.06
N ALA A 46 -10.20 6.79 -17.96
CA ALA A 46 -11.59 6.35 -17.97
C ALA A 46 -12.51 7.47 -18.49
N ALA A 47 -12.26 8.72 -18.11
CA ALA A 47 -13.03 9.89 -18.53
C ALA A 47 -12.81 10.29 -20.00
N ASN A 48 -11.74 9.85 -20.66
CA ASN A 48 -11.45 10.20 -22.06
C ASN A 48 -11.34 8.96 -22.97
N PRO A 49 -12.46 8.53 -23.60
CA PRO A 49 -12.50 7.30 -24.39
C PRO A 49 -11.78 7.39 -25.75
N GLN A 50 -11.43 8.59 -26.21
CA GLN A 50 -10.83 8.77 -27.54
C GLN A 50 -9.30 8.64 -27.56
N GLN A 51 -8.66 8.38 -26.42
CA GLN A 51 -7.21 8.21 -26.39
C GLN A 51 -6.77 6.90 -27.04
N GLU A 52 -5.76 6.99 -27.89
CA GLU A 52 -5.05 5.83 -28.40
C GLU A 52 -4.38 5.09 -27.23
N GLN A 53 -4.37 3.75 -27.29
CA GLN A 53 -3.78 2.88 -26.26
C GLN A 53 -4.37 3.06 -24.85
N ARG A 54 -5.60 3.59 -24.74
CA ARG A 54 -6.32 3.79 -23.46
C ARG A 54 -6.25 2.58 -22.55
N GLN A 55 -6.50 1.39 -23.08
CA GLN A 55 -6.55 0.15 -22.33
C GLN A 55 -5.18 -0.23 -21.75
N GLU A 56 -4.12 -0.19 -22.56
CA GLU A 56 -2.75 -0.52 -22.14
C GLU A 56 -2.26 0.47 -21.07
N ARG A 57 -2.47 1.78 -21.29
CA ARG A 57 -2.09 2.82 -20.33
C ARG A 57 -2.85 2.71 -19.00
N ALA A 58 -4.13 2.34 -19.05
CA ALA A 58 -4.92 2.09 -17.85
C ALA A 58 -4.37 0.91 -17.04
N VAL A 59 -4.05 -0.20 -17.72
CA VAL A 59 -3.46 -1.39 -17.09
C VAL A 59 -2.11 -1.06 -16.45
N GLN A 60 -1.26 -0.31 -17.16
CA GLN A 60 0.05 0.09 -16.63
C GLN A 60 -0.06 1.00 -15.40
N ALA A 61 -0.99 1.97 -15.42
CA ALA A 61 -1.24 2.81 -14.26
C ALA A 61 -1.81 2.01 -13.07
N ALA A 62 -2.77 1.10 -13.29
CA ALA A 62 -3.26 0.24 -12.22
C ALA A 62 -2.18 -0.69 -11.64
N GLU A 63 -1.24 -1.15 -12.47
CA GLU A 63 -0.09 -1.92 -11.99
C GLU A 63 0.84 -1.08 -11.11
N CYS A 64 1.05 0.20 -11.45
CA CYS A 64 1.76 1.13 -10.58
C CYS A 64 1.08 1.29 -9.21
N ALA A 65 -0.26 1.39 -9.18
CA ALA A 65 -1.02 1.42 -7.94
C ALA A 65 -0.86 0.12 -7.13
N ARG A 66 -0.81 -1.04 -7.81
CA ARG A 66 -0.60 -2.35 -7.19
C ARG A 66 0.77 -2.46 -6.53
N VAL A 67 1.83 -2.09 -7.25
CA VAL A 67 3.21 -2.13 -6.74
C VAL A 67 3.35 -1.17 -5.54
N SER A 68 2.81 0.04 -5.66
CA SER A 68 2.89 1.03 -4.58
C SER A 68 2.14 0.58 -3.32
N ALA A 69 0.93 0.01 -3.49
CA ALA A 69 0.19 -0.57 -2.37
C ALA A 69 0.95 -1.72 -1.69
N ALA A 70 1.61 -2.58 -2.48
CA ALA A 70 2.45 -3.66 -1.93
C ALA A 70 3.66 -3.10 -1.16
N ALA A 71 4.31 -2.06 -1.66
CA ALA A 71 5.42 -1.40 -0.97
C ALA A 71 4.99 -0.73 0.34
N ALA A 72 3.86 -0.01 0.34
CA ALA A 72 3.27 0.56 1.55
C ALA A 72 2.92 -0.52 2.59
N ARG A 73 2.35 -1.65 2.14
CA ARG A 73 2.07 -2.81 3.00
C ARG A 73 3.34 -3.45 3.55
N GLY A 74 4.39 -3.53 2.74
CA GLY A 74 5.72 -3.97 3.18
C GLY A 74 6.29 -3.09 4.29
N ALA A 75 6.16 -1.77 4.14
CA ALA A 75 6.58 -0.81 5.17
C ALA A 75 5.78 -0.95 6.47
N ALA A 76 4.45 -1.16 6.38
CA ALA A 76 3.59 -1.42 7.53
C ALA A 76 3.91 -2.74 8.25
N ASN A 77 4.25 -3.79 7.50
CA ASN A 77 4.68 -5.06 8.08
C ASN A 77 6.05 -4.96 8.77
N ALA A 78 6.97 -4.16 8.20
CA ALA A 78 8.29 -3.95 8.78
C ALA A 78 8.24 -3.09 10.04
N VAL A 79 7.42 -2.03 10.04
CA VAL A 79 7.21 -1.15 11.18
C VAL A 79 5.71 -0.91 11.34
N PRO A 80 5.04 -1.68 12.21
CA PRO A 80 3.61 -1.54 12.43
C PRO A 80 3.34 -0.33 13.32
N THR A 81 2.95 0.79 12.71
CA THR A 81 2.46 1.97 13.40
C THR A 81 1.11 2.38 12.82
N ILE A 82 0.43 3.30 13.50
CA ILE A 82 -0.82 3.88 13.00
C ILE A 82 -0.57 4.55 11.66
N GLU A 83 0.54 5.30 11.51
CA GLU A 83 0.87 6.00 10.26
C GLU A 83 1.13 5.05 9.09
N THR A 84 1.97 4.02 9.28
CA THR A 84 2.28 3.07 8.20
C THR A 84 1.08 2.21 7.82
N THR A 85 0.25 1.82 8.80
CA THR A 85 -0.97 1.04 8.55
C THR A 85 -2.00 1.87 7.78
N ALA A 86 -2.27 3.10 8.23
CA ALA A 86 -3.21 3.98 7.55
C ALA A 86 -2.76 4.31 6.11
N ALA A 87 -1.46 4.54 5.90
CA ALA A 87 -0.91 4.76 4.57
C ALA A 87 -1.06 3.52 3.68
N ALA A 88 -0.77 2.32 4.21
CA ALA A 88 -0.95 1.07 3.49
C ALA A 88 -2.43 0.81 3.12
N ASP A 89 -3.36 1.09 4.03
CA ASP A 89 -4.79 0.92 3.76
C ASP A 89 -5.30 1.93 2.72
N ASN A 90 -4.83 3.18 2.75
CA ASN A 90 -5.12 4.18 1.71
C ASN A 90 -4.55 3.77 0.34
N ALA A 91 -3.33 3.21 0.31
CA ALA A 91 -2.72 2.72 -0.92
C ALA A 91 -3.51 1.52 -1.49
N GLU A 92 -3.96 0.61 -0.61
CA GLU A 92 -4.78 -0.54 -0.96
C GLU A 92 -6.14 -0.13 -1.53
N GLN A 93 -6.80 0.87 -0.93
CA GLN A 93 -8.02 1.45 -1.48
C GLN A 93 -7.78 2.08 -2.86
N SER A 94 -6.70 2.83 -3.03
CA SER A 94 -6.33 3.44 -4.31
C SER A 94 -6.11 2.38 -5.39
N LYS A 95 -5.41 1.29 -5.06
CA LYS A 95 -5.25 0.12 -5.94
C LYS A 95 -6.61 -0.46 -6.35
N GLN A 96 -7.51 -0.70 -5.39
CA GLN A 96 -8.84 -1.26 -5.68
C GLN A 96 -9.63 -0.34 -6.61
N THR A 97 -9.61 0.97 -6.36
CA THR A 97 -10.22 1.96 -7.26
C THR A 97 -9.62 1.89 -8.66
N ALA A 98 -8.29 1.84 -8.79
CA ALA A 98 -7.62 1.73 -10.09
C ALA A 98 -8.05 0.45 -10.84
N GLN A 99 -8.14 -0.69 -10.15
CA GLN A 99 -8.58 -1.97 -10.73
C GLN A 99 -10.03 -1.93 -11.20
N ILE A 100 -10.94 -1.35 -10.41
CA ILE A 100 -12.34 -1.16 -10.80
C ILE A 100 -12.43 -0.30 -12.07
N LEU A 101 -11.69 0.80 -12.12
CA LEU A 101 -11.69 1.69 -13.28
C LEU A 101 -11.11 1.01 -14.54
N VAL A 102 -10.06 0.19 -14.39
CA VAL A 102 -9.55 -0.62 -15.51
C VAL A 102 -10.63 -1.56 -16.02
N ALA A 103 -11.34 -2.27 -15.14
CA ALA A 103 -12.41 -3.18 -15.56
C ALA A 103 -13.50 -2.45 -16.37
N LEU A 104 -13.84 -1.21 -15.99
CA LEU A 104 -14.79 -0.36 -16.74
C LEU A 104 -14.26 0.09 -18.11
N ILE A 105 -12.94 0.26 -18.26
CA ILE A 105 -12.31 0.60 -19.54
C ILE A 105 -12.30 -0.60 -20.50
N GLN A 106 -12.27 -1.82 -19.96
CA GLN A 106 -12.22 -3.07 -20.72
C GLN A 106 -13.59 -3.65 -21.07
N SER A 107 -14.68 -3.11 -20.49
CA SER A 107 -16.07 -3.52 -20.73
C SER A 107 -16.67 -2.79 -21.93
#